data_AF-A0A257UQH2-F1
#
_entry.id   AF-A0A257UQH2-F1
#
_cell.length_a   1.000
_cell.length_b   1.000
_cell.length_c   1.000
_cell.angle_alpha   90.00
_cell.angle_beta   90.00
_cell.angle_gamma   90.00
#
_symmetry.space_group_name_H-M   'P 1'
#
loop_
_entity.id
_entity.type
_entity.pdbx_description
1 polymer ?
#
loop_
_entity_poly.entity_id
_entity_poly.type
_entity_poly.pdbx_seq_one_letter_code
_entity_poly.pdbx_strand_id
1 'polypeptide(L)'
;MAAGREKQVGLTTAPGGSWVQVERAALERWSILAAENPRAASVMMVLVAQMGRHNAIVVSQSNLARLARCSVRTLQRALDALRENLWIEVRQIGPNGTSCAYIVNDRIAWSGARDGILGSTAMEPLEKIPAMFQGERQLPTGPGLDPPTQPPLVGLEPDLPTRRGLLEHSK
;
A
#
# COMPACT_ATOMS: atom_id res chain seq x y z
N MET A 1 23.96 35.87 10.20
CA MET A 1 22.97 34.88 10.66
C MET A 1 22.57 34.02 9.45
N ALA A 2 23.39 33.04 9.09
CA ALA A 2 23.13 32.18 7.94
C ALA A 2 22.38 30.92 8.44
N ALA A 3 21.13 30.76 8.02
CA ALA A 3 20.34 29.57 8.30
C ALA A 3 21.06 28.34 7.72
N GLY A 4 21.42 27.40 8.60
CA GLY A 4 22.01 26.13 8.21
C GLY A 4 21.04 25.36 7.32
N ARG A 5 21.45 25.10 6.08
CA ARG A 5 20.74 24.16 5.21
C ARG A 5 20.76 22.79 5.88
N GLU A 6 19.58 22.32 6.27
CA GLU A 6 19.38 20.93 6.68
C GLU A 6 19.91 20.03 5.57
N LYS A 7 20.86 19.14 5.91
CA LYS A 7 21.39 18.14 4.99
C LYS A 7 20.23 17.29 4.51
N GLN A 8 19.76 17.56 3.31
CA GLN A 8 18.87 16.69 2.57
C GLN A 8 19.53 15.31 2.50
N VAL A 9 18.98 14.38 3.29
CA VAL A 9 19.13 12.95 3.06
C VAL A 9 18.79 12.74 1.59
N GLY A 10 19.70 12.11 0.83
CA GLY A 10 19.52 11.89 -0.60
C GLY A 10 18.32 10.98 -0.86
N LEU A 11 17.12 11.57 -0.90
CA LEU A 11 15.94 10.98 -1.50
C LEU A 11 16.25 10.87 -3.00
N THR A 12 16.35 9.66 -3.55
CA THR A 12 16.49 9.45 -5.00
C THR A 12 15.30 10.04 -5.76
N THR A 13 14.17 10.26 -5.09
CA THR A 13 13.07 11.15 -5.51
C THR A 13 12.29 11.52 -4.24
N ALA A 14 11.87 12.79 -4.08
CA ALA A 14 10.90 13.12 -3.03
C ALA A 14 9.65 12.23 -3.19
N PRO A 15 8.93 11.85 -2.12
CA PRO A 15 7.68 11.11 -2.24
C PRO A 15 6.79 11.83 -3.26
N GLY A 16 6.55 11.18 -4.39
CA GLY A 16 5.84 11.77 -5.52
C GLY A 16 4.41 11.28 -5.49
N GLY A 17 3.45 12.20 -5.43
CA GLY A 17 2.02 11.87 -5.37
C GLY A 17 1.47 11.85 -3.94
N SER A 18 0.14 11.89 -3.82
CA SER A 18 -0.57 11.96 -2.54
C SER A 18 -1.02 10.59 -2.02
N TRP A 19 -0.79 9.53 -2.79
CA TRP A 19 -1.31 8.20 -2.51
C TRP A 19 -0.33 7.10 -2.95
N VAL A 20 -0.50 5.95 -2.33
CA VAL A 20 0.20 4.70 -2.61
C VAL A 20 -0.83 3.60 -2.78
N GLN A 21 -0.56 2.65 -3.65
CA GLN A 21 -1.39 1.47 -3.87
C GLN A 21 -0.70 0.26 -3.27
N VAL A 22 -1.48 -0.64 -2.68
CA VAL A 22 -1.04 -1.92 -2.12
C VAL A 22 -1.86 -3.02 -2.79
N GLU A 23 -1.19 -4.09 -3.22
CA GLU A 23 -1.86 -5.26 -3.80
C GLU A 23 -2.75 -5.95 -2.75
N ARG A 24 -3.89 -6.51 -3.16
CA ARG A 24 -4.89 -7.06 -2.22
C ARG A 24 -4.34 -8.25 -1.43
N ALA A 25 -3.73 -9.23 -2.09
CA ALA A 25 -3.13 -10.38 -1.41
C ALA A 25 -1.93 -9.96 -0.54
N ALA A 26 -1.19 -8.91 -0.92
CA ALA A 26 -0.17 -8.32 -0.07
C ALA A 26 -0.77 -7.65 1.17
N LEU A 27 -1.89 -6.94 1.04
CA LEU A 27 -2.60 -6.37 2.19
C LEU A 27 -3.12 -7.46 3.14
N GLU A 28 -3.64 -8.57 2.62
CA GLU A 28 -4.04 -9.73 3.41
C GLU A 28 -2.85 -10.32 4.18
N ARG A 29 -1.72 -10.55 3.52
CA ARG A 29 -0.48 -11.00 4.20
C ARG A 29 0.03 -9.97 5.22
N TRP A 30 -0.20 -8.69 4.98
CA TRP A 30 0.17 -7.63 5.92
C TRP A 30 -0.66 -7.73 7.19
N SER A 31 -1.93 -8.15 7.11
CA SER A 31 -2.75 -8.36 8.32
C SER A 31 -2.17 -9.45 9.23
N ILE A 32 -1.67 -10.54 8.65
CA ILE A 32 -0.99 -11.63 9.36
C ILE A 32 0.33 -11.12 9.95
N LEU A 33 1.14 -10.44 9.14
CA LEU A 33 2.39 -9.82 9.58
C LEU A 33 2.16 -8.85 10.76
N ALA A 34 1.06 -8.09 10.75
CA ALA A 34 0.74 -7.16 11.83
C ALA A 34 0.39 -7.87 13.15
N ALA A 35 -0.20 -9.07 13.08
CA ALA A 35 -0.48 -9.89 14.26
C ALA A 35 0.79 -10.56 14.81
N GLU A 36 1.62 -11.14 13.94
CA GLU A 36 2.82 -11.90 14.33
C GLU A 36 4.02 -11.01 14.65
N ASN A 37 4.25 -10.00 13.83
CA ASN A 37 5.35 -9.04 13.97
C ASN A 37 4.86 -7.59 13.76
N PRO A 38 4.20 -7.00 14.76
CA PRO A 38 3.66 -5.64 14.68
C PRO A 38 4.72 -4.59 14.32
N ARG A 39 5.99 -4.84 14.67
CA ARG A 39 7.10 -3.91 14.39
C ARG A 39 7.54 -3.95 12.93
N ALA A 40 7.63 -5.14 12.33
CA ALA A 40 7.86 -5.27 10.89
C ALA A 40 6.73 -4.60 10.09
N ALA A 41 5.48 -4.86 10.47
CA ALA A 41 4.33 -4.21 9.83
C ALA A 41 4.38 -2.68 9.92
N SER A 42 4.70 -2.13 11.10
CA SER A 42 4.83 -0.68 11.29
C SER A 42 5.99 -0.07 10.50
N VAL A 43 7.16 -0.74 10.44
CA VAL A 43 8.30 -0.30 9.62
C VAL A 43 7.93 -0.31 8.14
N MET A 44 7.22 -1.33 7.68
CA MET A 44 6.73 -1.39 6.30
C MET A 44 5.81 -0.21 5.97
N MET A 45 4.95 0.22 6.90
CA MET A 45 4.07 1.38 6.69
C MET A 45 4.87 2.66 6.51
N VAL A 46 5.92 2.84 7.31
CA VAL A 46 6.84 3.98 7.20
C VAL A 46 7.58 3.95 5.87
N LEU A 47 8.04 2.78 5.42
CA LEU A 47 8.69 2.66 4.11
C LEU A 47 7.69 3.01 3.00
N VAL A 48 6.53 2.37 2.97
CA VAL A 48 5.51 2.61 1.94
C VAL A 48 5.09 4.09 1.87
N ALA A 49 4.93 4.76 3.01
CA ALA A 49 4.59 6.18 3.07
C ALA A 49 5.68 7.12 2.49
N GLN A 50 6.92 6.66 2.40
CA GLN A 50 8.05 7.42 1.87
C GLN A 50 8.43 7.02 0.44
N MET A 51 7.70 6.08 -0.17
CA MET A 51 7.98 5.61 -1.53
C MET A 51 7.80 6.74 -2.56
N GLY A 52 8.78 6.86 -3.45
CA GLY A 52 8.71 7.67 -4.66
C GLY A 52 8.60 6.80 -5.91
N ARG A 53 8.90 7.39 -7.07
CA ARG A 53 8.76 6.76 -8.41
C ARG A 53 9.50 5.44 -8.60
N HIS A 54 10.52 5.16 -7.80
CA HIS A 54 11.39 3.99 -7.96
C HIS A 54 11.22 2.95 -6.84
N ASN A 55 10.16 3.05 -6.02
CA ASN A 55 9.90 2.19 -4.88
C ASN A 55 11.08 2.03 -3.91
N ALA A 56 12.06 2.93 -3.94
CA ALA A 56 13.30 2.84 -3.19
C ALA A 56 13.49 4.07 -2.31
N ILE A 57 13.92 3.84 -1.07
CA ILE A 57 14.16 4.87 -0.06
C ILE A 57 15.60 4.76 0.41
N VAL A 58 16.36 5.85 0.30
CA VAL A 58 17.75 5.88 0.75
C VAL A 58 17.86 6.68 2.03
N VAL A 59 18.25 6.03 3.11
CA VAL A 59 18.34 6.62 4.45
C VAL A 59 19.31 5.82 5.33
N SER A 60 19.88 6.45 6.36
CA SER A 60 20.66 5.71 7.35
C SER A 60 19.74 4.87 8.26
N GLN A 61 20.25 3.76 8.80
CA GLN A 61 19.49 2.95 9.77
C GLN A 61 19.04 3.77 11.00
N SER A 62 19.88 4.70 11.47
CA SER A 62 19.55 5.57 12.59
C SER A 62 18.39 6.53 12.29
N ASN A 63 18.33 7.08 11.08
CA ASN A 63 17.24 7.95 10.67
C ASN A 63 15.95 7.16 10.40
N LEU A 64 16.04 5.99 9.77
CA LEU A 64 14.87 5.12 9.59
C LEU A 64 14.29 4.67 10.93
N ALA A 65 15.14 4.34 11.91
CA ALA A 65 14.70 3.97 13.26
C ALA A 65 13.97 5.12 13.95
N ARG A 66 14.44 6.36 13.76
CA ARG A 66 13.76 7.57 14.25
C ARG A 66 12.39 7.74 13.60
N LEU A 67 12.29 7.58 12.28
CA LEU A 67 11.01 7.64 11.56
C LEU A 67 10.04 6.55 12.02
N ALA A 68 10.53 5.34 12.22
CA ALA A 68 9.78 4.20 12.73
C ALA A 68 9.55 4.22 14.26
N ARG A 69 10.02 5.27 14.95
CA ARG A 69 9.88 5.47 16.40
C ARG A 69 10.32 4.25 17.21
N CYS A 70 11.45 3.64 16.84
CA CYS A 70 12.00 2.47 17.51
C CYS A 70 13.53 2.54 17.65
N SER A 71 14.11 1.61 18.40
CA SER A 71 15.57 1.50 18.50
C SER A 71 16.17 0.93 17.20
N VAL A 72 17.43 1.23 16.90
CA VAL A 72 18.12 0.66 15.73
C VAL A 72 18.14 -0.87 15.76
N ARG A 73 18.28 -1.48 16.95
CA ARG A 73 18.26 -2.94 17.09
C ARG A 73 16.87 -3.55 16.83
N THR A 74 15.81 -2.84 17.23
CA THR A 74 14.43 -3.22 16.89
C THR A 74 14.18 -3.10 15.39
N LEU A 75 14.67 -2.00 14.78
CA LEU A 75 14.58 -1.81 13.33
C LEU A 75 15.27 -2.93 12.57
N GLN A 76 16.49 -3.32 12.96
CA GLN A 76 17.24 -4.40 12.29
C GLN A 76 16.44 -5.70 12.28
N ARG A 77 15.90 -6.13 13.43
CA ARG A 77 15.04 -7.33 13.51
C ARG A 77 13.79 -7.24 12.64
N ALA A 78 13.18 -6.05 12.58
CA ALA A 78 12.02 -5.81 11.73
C ALA A 78 12.40 -5.89 10.24
N LEU A 79 13.54 -5.30 9.84
CA LEU A 79 14.06 -5.37 8.48
C LEU A 79 14.43 -6.80 8.08
N ASP A 80 14.99 -7.60 8.99
CA ASP A 80 15.31 -9.01 8.74
C ASP A 80 14.04 -9.80 8.42
N ALA A 81 12.98 -9.66 9.24
CA ALA A 81 11.68 -10.28 8.96
C ALA A 81 11.06 -9.83 7.63
N LEU A 82 11.19 -8.55 7.28
CA LEU A 82 10.70 -8.02 5.99
C LEU A 82 11.50 -8.57 4.80
N ARG A 83 12.82 -8.78 4.96
CA ARG A 83 13.68 -9.37 3.92
C ARG A 83 13.41 -10.85 3.72
N GLU A 84 13.28 -11.60 4.82
CA GLU A 84 12.97 -13.04 4.80
C GLU A 84 11.67 -13.33 4.05
N ASN A 85 10.67 -12.46 4.23
CA ASN A 85 9.35 -12.59 3.60
C ASN A 85 9.20 -11.80 2.28
N LEU A 86 10.32 -11.38 1.67
CA LEU A 86 10.37 -10.70 0.36
C LEU A 86 9.55 -9.41 0.25
N TRP A 87 9.35 -8.71 1.37
CA TRP A 87 8.68 -7.40 1.39
C TRP A 87 9.58 -6.30 0.84
N ILE A 88 10.87 -6.38 1.16
CA ILE A 88 11.87 -5.39 0.82
C ILE A 88 13.20 -6.04 0.44
N GLU A 89 13.97 -5.34 -0.37
CA GLU A 89 15.41 -5.55 -0.52
C GLU A 89 16.16 -4.43 0.23
N VAL A 90 17.27 -4.78 0.89
CA VAL A 90 18.15 -3.81 1.56
C VAL A 90 19.52 -3.85 0.90
N ARG A 91 19.94 -2.72 0.34
CA ARG A 91 21.23 -2.56 -0.33
C ARG A 91 22.06 -1.49 0.36
N GLN A 92 23.29 -1.81 0.74
CA GLN A 92 24.21 -0.83 1.29
C GLN A 92 24.76 0.09 0.20
N ILE A 93 24.88 1.39 0.49
CA ILE A 93 25.31 2.40 -0.47
C ILE A 93 26.60 3.08 -0.01
N GLY A 94 27.61 3.06 -0.87
CA GLY A 94 28.89 3.76 -0.72
C GLY A 94 29.97 2.99 0.07
N PRO A 95 31.23 3.45 -0.01
CA PRO A 95 32.40 2.75 0.55
C PRO A 95 32.41 2.70 2.09
N ASN A 96 31.82 3.70 2.75
CA ASN A 96 31.70 3.75 4.22
C ASN A 96 30.40 3.11 4.73
N GLY A 97 29.51 2.70 3.83
CA GLY A 97 28.39 1.81 4.14
C GLY A 97 27.32 2.33 5.12
N THR A 98 27.31 3.63 5.43
CA THR A 98 26.46 4.18 6.50
C THR A 98 25.00 4.40 6.07
N SER A 99 24.75 4.50 4.76
CA SER A 99 23.40 4.63 4.19
C SER A 99 22.99 3.35 3.50
N CYS A 100 21.71 3.01 3.63
CA CYS A 100 21.09 1.88 2.96
C CYS A 100 19.99 2.38 2.01
N ALA A 101 19.87 1.74 0.86
CA ALA A 101 18.68 1.77 0.03
C ALA A 101 17.75 0.63 0.46
N TYR A 102 16.50 0.97 0.75
CA TYR A 102 15.41 0.06 1.07
C TYR A 102 14.46 0.06 -0.14
N ILE A 103 14.46 -1.01 -0.90
CA ILE A 103 13.62 -1.17 -2.10
C ILE A 103 12.38 -1.96 -1.70
N VAL A 104 11.21 -1.36 -1.81
CA VAL A 104 9.92 -2.02 -1.61
C VAL A 104 9.57 -2.81 -2.86
N ASN A 105 9.14 -4.06 -2.66
CA ASN A 105 8.71 -4.93 -3.74
C ASN A 105 7.54 -4.32 -4.52
N ASP A 106 7.70 -4.16 -5.83
CA ASP A 106 6.71 -3.54 -6.72
C ASP A 106 5.42 -4.34 -6.86
N ARG A 107 5.45 -5.65 -6.57
CA ARG A 107 4.26 -6.51 -6.49
C ARG A 107 3.45 -6.29 -5.22
N ILE A 108 4.04 -5.65 -4.20
CA ILE A 108 3.39 -5.37 -2.92
C ILE A 108 2.81 -3.97 -2.89
N ALA A 109 3.62 -2.97 -3.22
CA ALA A 109 3.19 -1.59 -3.20
C ALA A 109 3.87 -0.77 -4.31
N TRP A 110 3.14 0.20 -4.86
CA TRP A 110 3.63 1.14 -5.87
C TRP A 110 2.89 2.48 -5.75
N SER A 111 3.38 3.49 -6.47
CA SER A 111 2.69 4.78 -6.63
C SER A 111 2.53 5.10 -8.11
N GLY A 112 1.48 5.84 -8.47
CA GLY A 112 1.22 6.21 -9.87
C GLY A 112 0.61 5.10 -10.73
N ALA A 113 0.65 5.28 -12.05
CA ALA A 113 0.10 4.32 -13.01
C ALA A 113 0.86 2.99 -12.94
N ARG A 114 0.13 1.87 -13.00
CA ARG A 114 0.71 0.52 -13.00
C ARG A 114 1.49 0.20 -14.29
N ASP A 115 1.23 0.97 -15.35
CA ASP A 115 1.92 0.89 -16.63
C ASP A 115 3.37 1.37 -16.48
N GLY A 116 4.30 0.42 -16.40
CA GLY A 116 5.72 0.65 -16.11
C GLY A 116 6.34 -0.41 -15.20
N ILE A 117 5.53 -1.26 -14.56
CA ILE A 117 5.99 -2.45 -13.84
C ILE A 117 6.09 -3.60 -14.84
N LEU A 118 7.32 -3.98 -15.20
CA LEU A 118 7.56 -5.10 -16.11
C LEU A 118 6.84 -6.35 -15.59
N GLY A 119 6.22 -7.08 -16.54
CA GLY A 119 5.48 -8.31 -16.27
C GLY A 119 6.23 -9.23 -15.31
N SER A 120 5.46 -9.74 -14.36
CA SER A 120 5.82 -10.76 -13.39
C SER A 120 6.33 -12.03 -14.07
N THR A 121 7.60 -12.10 -14.46
CA THR A 121 8.24 -13.37 -14.82
C THR A 121 8.67 -14.09 -13.54
N ALA A 122 8.05 -15.26 -13.34
CA ALA A 122 8.46 -16.42 -12.54
C ALA A 122 9.04 -16.17 -11.13
N MET A 123 8.15 -15.99 -10.15
CA MET A 123 8.38 -16.50 -8.79
C MET A 123 7.11 -17.20 -8.34
N GLU A 124 7.28 -18.23 -7.49
CA GLU A 124 6.21 -19.08 -6.98
C GLU A 124 4.99 -18.26 -6.53
N PRO A 125 3.76 -18.70 -6.88
CA PRO A 125 2.54 -18.05 -6.44
C PRO A 125 2.52 -17.90 -4.92
N LEU A 126 1.96 -16.78 -4.47
CA LEU A 126 1.68 -16.58 -3.04
C LEU A 126 0.93 -17.80 -2.51
N GLU A 127 1.40 -18.34 -1.38
CA GLU A 127 0.80 -19.51 -0.73
C GLU A 127 -0.70 -19.26 -0.58
N LYS A 128 -1.49 -20.16 -1.17
CA LYS A 128 -2.95 -20.03 -1.21
C LYS A 128 -3.49 -20.13 0.20
N ILE A 129 -4.28 -19.14 0.61
CA ILE A 129 -5.21 -19.29 1.74
C ILE A 129 -6.03 -20.57 1.48
N PRO A 130 -6.28 -21.42 2.50
CA PRO A 130 -7.08 -22.63 2.32
C PRO A 130 -8.40 -22.29 1.64
N ALA A 131 -8.53 -22.71 0.38
CA ALA A 131 -9.81 -22.81 -0.30
C ALA A 131 -10.59 -23.96 0.34
N MET A 132 -11.92 -23.89 0.29
CA MET A 132 -12.80 -24.83 0.97
C MET A 132 -12.31 -26.28 0.88
N PHE A 133 -12.17 -26.94 2.03
CA PHE A 133 -11.70 -28.32 2.10
C PHE A 133 -12.76 -29.27 1.51
N GLN A 134 -12.33 -30.46 1.05
CA GLN A 134 -13.23 -31.46 0.49
C GLN A 134 -14.27 -31.87 1.57
N GLY A 135 -15.53 -31.46 1.38
CA GLY A 135 -16.61 -31.68 2.35
C GLY A 135 -17.17 -30.40 3.00
N GLU A 136 -16.46 -29.26 2.86
CA GLU A 136 -17.02 -27.96 3.22
C GLU A 136 -18.07 -27.56 2.18
N ARG A 137 -19.30 -27.29 2.65
CA ARG A 137 -20.37 -26.74 1.83
C ARG A 137 -20.62 -25.31 2.27
N GLN A 138 -20.66 -24.39 1.31
CA GLN A 138 -21.31 -23.11 1.50
C GLN A 138 -22.71 -23.38 2.06
N LEU A 139 -23.06 -22.76 3.19
CA LEU A 139 -24.42 -22.81 3.71
C LEU A 139 -25.36 -22.36 2.57
N PRO A 140 -26.48 -23.06 2.34
CA PRO A 140 -27.36 -22.71 1.24
C PRO A 140 -27.78 -21.25 1.39
N THR A 141 -27.33 -20.44 0.44
CA THR A 141 -27.99 -19.19 0.12
C THR A 141 -29.43 -19.54 -0.22
N GLY A 142 -30.37 -19.08 0.59
CA GLY A 142 -31.78 -19.05 0.20
C GLY A 142 -31.98 -18.12 -0.99
N PRO A 143 -33.18 -18.08 -1.61
CA PRO A 143 -33.55 -16.91 -2.39
C PRO A 143 -33.27 -15.71 -1.49
N GLY A 144 -32.34 -14.84 -1.92
CA GLY A 144 -32.13 -13.58 -1.22
C GLY A 144 -33.50 -12.95 -1.03
N LEU A 145 -33.75 -12.35 0.13
CA LEU A 145 -34.88 -11.43 0.20
C LEU A 145 -34.70 -10.46 -0.96
N ASP A 146 -35.79 -10.14 -1.66
CA ASP A 146 -35.74 -9.02 -2.59
C ASP A 146 -35.04 -7.86 -1.87
N PRO A 147 -34.02 -7.26 -2.49
CA PRO A 147 -33.24 -6.21 -1.84
C PRO A 147 -34.26 -5.25 -1.24
N PRO A 148 -34.17 -4.93 0.07
CA PRO A 148 -35.17 -4.07 0.68
C PRO A 148 -35.18 -2.79 -0.17
N THR A 149 -36.29 -2.54 -0.85
CA THR A 149 -36.47 -1.31 -1.61
C THR A 149 -36.40 -0.21 -0.57
N GLN A 150 -35.24 0.42 -0.43
CA GLN A 150 -35.06 1.51 0.50
C GLN A 150 -36.00 2.62 0.01
N PRO A 151 -37.06 2.96 0.77
CA PRO A 151 -37.90 4.08 0.40
C PRO A 151 -37.05 5.35 0.39
N PRO A 152 -37.39 6.35 -0.44
CA PRO A 152 -36.76 7.65 -0.37
C PRO A 152 -36.78 8.16 1.07
N LEU A 153 -35.63 8.67 1.53
CA LEU A 153 -35.56 9.33 2.83
C LEU A 153 -36.37 10.63 2.71
N VAL A 154 -37.35 10.81 3.61
CA VAL A 154 -38.20 12.01 3.65
C VAL A 154 -37.33 13.27 3.72
N GLY A 155 -37.40 14.11 2.70
CA GLY A 155 -36.64 15.36 2.59
C GLY A 155 -35.27 15.24 1.90
N LEU A 156 -34.93 14.06 1.39
CA LEU A 156 -33.71 13.80 0.59
C LEU A 156 -34.05 13.14 -0.76
N GLU A 157 -35.25 13.37 -1.28
CA GLU A 157 -35.68 12.85 -2.57
C GLU A 157 -34.74 13.36 -3.68
N PRO A 158 -34.21 12.46 -4.54
CA PRO A 158 -33.42 12.86 -5.70
C PRO A 158 -34.25 13.73 -6.63
N ASP A 159 -33.71 14.89 -7.03
CA ASP A 159 -34.39 15.80 -7.95
C ASP A 159 -34.58 15.11 -9.32
N LEU A 160 -35.82 15.11 -9.82
CA LEU A 160 -36.12 14.41 -11.07
C LEU A 160 -35.56 15.19 -12.26
N PRO A 161 -34.99 14.52 -13.28
CA PRO A 161 -34.52 15.19 -14.48
C PRO A 161 -35.69 15.87 -15.18
N THR A 162 -35.78 17.19 -15.07
CA THR A 162 -36.74 18.00 -15.81
C THR A 162 -36.21 18.26 -17.22
N ARG A 163 -36.98 17.88 -18.24
CA ARG A 163 -36.68 18.26 -19.63
C ARG A 163 -36.86 19.78 -19.76
N ARG A 164 -35.76 20.53 -19.77
CA ARG A 164 -35.76 21.97 -20.06
C ARG A 164 -36.21 22.19 -21.51
N GLY A 165 -37.47 22.61 -21.67
CA GLY A 165 -38.01 23.35 -22.82
C GLY A 165 -38.04 22.64 -24.18
N LEU A 166 -39.21 22.16 -24.58
CA LEU A 166 -39.59 22.02 -25.99
C LEU A 166 -40.95 22.71 -26.19
N LEU A 167 -40.92 24.03 -26.08
CA LEU A 167 -41.89 25.03 -26.54
C LEU A 167 -40.96 26.10 -27.16
N GLU A 168 -41.00 26.54 -28.40
CA GLU A 168 -41.99 26.53 -29.47
C GLU A 168 -41.19 26.71 -30.78
N HIS A 169 -41.60 26.14 -31.92
CA HIS A 169 -41.41 26.73 -33.26
C HIS A 169 -42.42 26.04 -34.20
N SER A 170 -43.61 26.61 -34.33
CA SER A 170 -44.44 26.41 -35.52
C SER A 170 -45.25 27.68 -35.79
N LYS A 171 -44.84 28.36 -36.86
CA LYS A 171 -45.49 29.36 -37.73
C LYS A 171 -46.68 30.15 -37.20
#